data_AF-A0A1Q3A2K6-F1
#
_entry.id   AF-A0A1Q3A2K6-F1
#
_cell.length_a   1.000
_cell.length_b   1.000
_cell.length_c   1.000
_cell.angle_alpha   90.00
_cell.angle_beta   90.00
_cell.angle_gamma   90.00
#
_symmetry.space_group_name_H-M   'P 1'
#
loop_
_entity.id
_entity.type
_entity.pdbx_description
1 polymer ?
#
loop_
_entity_poly.entity_id
_entity_poly.type
_entity_poly.pdbx_seq_one_letter_code
_entity_poly.pdbx_strand_id
1 'polypeptide(L)'
;MGRYCVKRYKTKRRTKDLDIIFNELSSKDKIQQLLNQPLDETKPGLGQHYCIHCAKYMESAIALKTHLKSKVHRRRVKDLKSMPYTQEVADAANGVNLNKFLDRVEQLKNKTIPEKSENEQLLSGHLEEALAHAKTTEPTLPWAGDDKEQEVKVKDNDEVFMG
;
A
#
# COMPACT_ATOMS: atom_id res chain seq x y z
N MET A 1 -7.64 -29.58 -17.01
CA MET A 1 -7.13 -28.35 -16.36
C MET A 1 -5.75 -28.03 -16.95
N GLY A 2 -5.50 -26.79 -17.37
CA GLY A 2 -4.27 -26.43 -18.10
C GLY A 2 -3.00 -26.36 -17.24
N ARG A 3 -1.83 -26.43 -17.88
CA ARG A 3 -0.52 -26.34 -17.17
C ARG A 3 -0.37 -25.04 -16.37
N TYR A 4 -0.89 -23.92 -16.85
CA TYR A 4 -0.75 -22.60 -16.19
C TYR A 4 -1.42 -22.56 -14.81
N CYS A 5 -2.70 -22.94 -14.72
CA CYS A 5 -3.43 -22.90 -13.46
C CYS A 5 -2.83 -23.88 -12.45
N VAL A 6 -2.51 -25.11 -12.88
CA VAL A 6 -1.86 -26.11 -12.03
C VAL A 6 -0.48 -25.66 -11.56
N LYS A 7 0.28 -24.89 -12.35
CA LYS A 7 1.60 -24.38 -11.94
C LYS A 7 1.50 -23.17 -11.00
N ARG A 8 0.53 -22.28 -11.23
CA ARG A 8 0.41 -20.99 -10.52
C ARG A 8 -0.32 -21.12 -9.18
N TYR A 9 -1.43 -21.85 -9.14
CA TYR A 9 -2.35 -21.87 -7.98
C TYR A 9 -2.15 -23.09 -7.06
N LYS A 10 -0.94 -23.67 -7.01
CA LYS A 10 -0.64 -24.72 -6.02
C LYS A 10 -0.56 -24.13 -4.62
N THR A 11 -0.86 -24.95 -3.62
CA THR A 11 -0.73 -24.63 -2.19
C THR A 11 0.64 -24.04 -1.82
N LYS A 12 1.73 -24.59 -2.37
CA LYS A 12 3.11 -24.08 -2.16
C LYS A 12 3.38 -22.65 -2.67
N ARG A 13 2.47 -22.06 -3.44
CA ARG A 13 2.55 -20.69 -4.01
C ARG A 13 1.32 -19.86 -3.65
N ARG A 14 0.61 -20.25 -2.59
CA ARG A 14 -0.59 -19.55 -2.14
C ARG A 14 -0.20 -18.15 -1.66
N THR A 15 -0.92 -17.16 -2.17
CA THR A 15 -0.84 -15.78 -1.69
C THR A 15 -1.76 -15.59 -0.50
N LYS A 16 -1.52 -14.55 0.29
CA LYS A 16 -2.41 -14.15 1.38
C LYS A 16 -3.82 -13.88 0.86
N ASP A 17 -4.82 -14.31 1.61
CA ASP A 17 -6.23 -14.16 1.24
C ASP A 17 -6.72 -12.73 1.53
N LEU A 18 -7.75 -12.31 0.78
CA LEU A 18 -8.23 -10.92 0.80
C LEU A 18 -8.90 -10.51 2.11
N ASP A 19 -9.57 -11.44 2.77
CA ASP A 19 -10.20 -11.27 4.08
C ASP A 19 -9.18 -11.04 5.20
N ILE A 20 -8.05 -11.76 5.16
CA ILE A 20 -6.93 -11.52 6.08
C ILE A 20 -6.37 -10.11 5.88
N ILE A 21 -6.13 -9.71 4.62
CA ILE A 21 -5.63 -8.37 4.29
C ILE A 21 -6.64 -7.28 4.71
N PHE A 22 -7.93 -7.53 4.53
CA PHE A 22 -8.99 -6.63 4.97
C PHE A 22 -8.89 -6.38 6.49
N ASN A 23 -8.76 -7.45 7.28
CA ASN A 23 -8.63 -7.35 8.74
C ASN A 23 -7.35 -6.65 9.20
N GLU A 24 -6.27 -6.72 8.41
CA GLU A 24 -5.04 -5.98 8.68
C GLU A 24 -5.21 -4.49 8.43
N LEU A 25 -5.87 -4.11 7.34
CA LEU A 25 -6.15 -2.71 6.99
C LEU A 25 -7.18 -2.05 7.92
N SER A 26 -8.05 -2.83 8.56
CA SER A 26 -8.98 -2.30 9.55
C SER A 26 -8.30 -1.87 10.86
N SER A 27 -7.13 -2.41 11.20
CA SER A 27 -6.46 -2.13 12.48
C SER A 27 -5.22 -1.24 12.29
N LYS A 28 -5.19 -0.10 13.00
CA LYS A 28 -4.06 0.85 13.00
C LYS A 28 -2.78 0.20 13.51
N ASP A 29 -2.87 -0.57 14.59
CA ASP A 29 -1.72 -1.25 15.20
C ASP A 29 -1.05 -2.21 14.22
N LYS A 30 -1.86 -3.00 13.49
CA LYS A 30 -1.34 -3.93 12.48
C LYS A 30 -0.69 -3.20 11.32
N ILE A 31 -1.27 -2.10 10.85
CA ILE A 31 -0.67 -1.27 9.81
C ILE A 31 0.70 -0.78 10.26
N GLN A 32 0.79 -0.24 11.48
CA GLN A 32 2.05 0.26 12.04
C GLN A 32 3.09 -0.85 12.18
N GLN A 33 2.70 -2.04 12.66
CA GLN A 33 3.59 -3.21 12.76
C GLN A 33 4.08 -3.67 11.38
N LEU A 34 3.22 -3.66 10.36
CA LEU A 34 3.56 -4.09 9.01
C LEU A 34 4.41 -3.07 8.25
N LEU A 35 4.28 -1.78 8.55
CA LEU A 35 5.13 -0.73 8.01
C LEU A 35 6.51 -0.74 8.68
N ASN A 36 6.55 -0.85 10.01
CA ASN A 36 7.77 -0.80 10.79
C ASN A 36 8.26 -2.22 11.15
N GLN A 37 8.50 -3.04 10.12
CA GLN A 37 9.07 -4.37 10.33
C GLN A 37 10.54 -4.28 10.73
N PRO A 38 11.02 -5.17 11.62
CA PRO A 38 12.46 -5.29 11.87
C PRO A 38 13.17 -5.72 10.58
N LEU A 39 14.45 -5.34 10.47
CA LEU A 39 15.29 -5.73 9.35
C LEU A 39 15.43 -7.26 9.31
N ASP A 40 15.06 -7.85 8.18
CA ASP A 40 15.04 -9.30 7.97
C ASP A 40 15.74 -9.64 6.65
N GLU A 41 16.90 -10.29 6.75
CA GLU A 41 17.76 -10.65 5.61
C GLU A 41 17.10 -11.63 4.64
N THR A 42 16.10 -12.39 5.10
CA THR A 42 15.42 -13.39 4.26
C THR A 42 14.39 -12.76 3.32
N LYS A 43 13.96 -11.54 3.61
CA LYS A 43 12.93 -10.82 2.86
C LYS A 43 13.54 -9.86 1.84
N PRO A 44 12.89 -9.69 0.67
CA PRO A 44 13.27 -8.63 -0.27
C PRO A 44 13.23 -7.25 0.40
N GLY A 45 14.22 -6.40 0.09
CA GLY A 45 14.32 -5.04 0.63
C GLY A 45 14.43 -4.99 2.16
N LEU A 46 15.00 -6.03 2.78
CA LEU A 46 15.15 -6.18 4.24
C LEU A 46 13.83 -6.02 5.01
N GLY A 47 12.70 -6.29 4.34
CA GLY A 47 11.36 -6.16 4.92
C GLY A 47 10.79 -4.74 4.96
N GLN A 48 11.54 -3.70 4.58
CA GLN A 48 11.16 -2.29 4.74
C GLN A 48 10.15 -1.81 3.69
N HIS A 49 10.31 -2.24 2.44
CA HIS A 49 9.47 -1.79 1.33
C HIS A 49 8.29 -2.73 1.10
N TYR A 50 7.31 -2.70 1.99
CA TYR A 50 6.15 -3.60 1.97
C TYR A 50 4.85 -2.91 1.52
N CYS A 51 4.12 -3.51 0.58
CA CYS A 51 2.76 -3.09 0.23
C CYS A 51 1.72 -3.98 0.93
N ILE A 52 0.95 -3.38 1.85
CA ILE A 52 -0.06 -4.08 2.65
C ILE A 52 -1.19 -4.63 1.76
N HIS A 53 -1.73 -3.82 0.85
CA HIS A 53 -2.83 -4.24 -0.03
C HIS A 53 -2.50 -5.48 -0.87
N CYS A 54 -1.28 -5.55 -1.40
CA CYS A 54 -0.84 -6.65 -2.27
C CYS A 54 -0.15 -7.79 -1.52
N ALA A 55 0.10 -7.63 -0.21
CA ALA A 55 0.91 -8.52 0.61
C ALA A 55 2.24 -8.91 -0.06
N LYS A 56 2.98 -7.90 -0.55
CA LYS A 56 4.21 -8.12 -1.32
C LYS A 56 5.33 -7.19 -0.86
N TYR A 57 6.50 -7.78 -0.66
CA TYR A 57 7.76 -7.07 -0.46
C TYR A 57 8.37 -6.64 -1.79
N MET A 58 8.86 -5.41 -1.83
CA MET A 58 9.61 -4.82 -2.93
C MET A 58 11.08 -4.69 -2.52
N GLU A 59 11.95 -4.58 -3.51
CA GLU A 59 13.40 -4.46 -3.26
C GLU A 59 13.82 -3.05 -2.79
N SER A 60 13.15 -2.00 -3.29
CA SER A 60 13.52 -0.60 -3.08
C SER A 60 12.30 0.32 -2.96
N ALA A 61 12.51 1.53 -2.43
CA ALA A 61 11.49 2.57 -2.36
C ALA A 61 10.93 2.95 -3.74
N ILE A 62 11.78 2.97 -4.77
CA ILE A 62 11.40 3.25 -6.17
C ILE A 62 10.47 2.15 -6.71
N ALA A 63 10.79 0.89 -6.46
CA ALA A 63 9.95 -0.24 -6.84
C ALA A 63 8.57 -0.17 -6.16
N LEU A 64 8.52 0.26 -4.91
CA LEU A 64 7.26 0.50 -4.21
C LEU A 64 6.46 1.65 -4.83
N LYS A 65 7.10 2.79 -5.13
CA LYS A 65 6.48 3.96 -5.78
C LYS A 65 5.87 3.60 -7.15
N THR A 66 6.58 2.84 -7.97
CA THR A 66 6.08 2.36 -9.27
C THR A 66 4.99 1.32 -9.11
N HIS A 67 5.07 0.45 -8.10
CA HIS A 67 4.05 -0.53 -7.79
C HIS A 67 2.70 0.12 -7.44
N LEU A 68 2.69 1.15 -6.60
CA LEU A 68 1.47 1.88 -6.21
C LEU A 68 0.74 2.47 -7.43
N LYS A 69 1.51 2.96 -8.43
CA LYS A 69 0.97 3.48 -9.71
C LYS A 69 0.59 2.40 -10.72
N SER A 70 0.80 1.12 -10.43
CA SER A 70 0.54 0.02 -11.37
C SER A 70 -0.94 -0.38 -11.43
N LYS A 71 -1.37 -0.98 -12.55
CA LYS A 71 -2.73 -1.52 -12.70
C LYS A 71 -3.02 -2.68 -11.74
N VAL A 72 -1.99 -3.44 -11.36
CA VAL A 72 -2.11 -4.58 -10.44
C VAL A 72 -2.53 -4.11 -9.05
N HIS A 73 -1.87 -3.06 -8.55
CA HIS A 73 -2.21 -2.47 -7.26
C HIS A 73 -3.61 -1.87 -7.28
N ARG A 74 -3.94 -1.05 -8.30
CA ARG A 74 -5.28 -0.47 -8.45
C ARG A 74 -6.39 -1.52 -8.48
N ARG A 75 -6.16 -2.66 -9.15
CA ARG A 75 -7.10 -3.79 -9.15
C ARG A 75 -7.31 -4.33 -7.73
N ARG A 76 -6.22 -4.55 -6.98
CA ARG A 76 -6.27 -5.07 -5.61
C ARG A 76 -7.02 -4.14 -4.66
N VAL A 77 -6.76 -2.83 -4.74
CA VAL A 77 -7.50 -1.82 -3.95
C VAL A 77 -8.99 -1.88 -4.28
N LYS A 78 -9.35 -2.02 -5.56
CA LYS A 78 -10.75 -2.17 -5.98
C LYS A 78 -11.40 -3.44 -5.43
N ASP A 79 -10.69 -4.57 -5.46
CA ASP A 79 -11.17 -5.84 -4.90
C ASP A 79 -11.41 -5.71 -3.37
N LEU A 80 -10.49 -5.04 -2.66
CA LEU A 80 -10.57 -4.83 -1.21
C LEU A 80 -11.64 -3.82 -0.77
N LYS A 81 -12.17 -2.98 -1.67
CA LYS A 81 -13.29 -2.08 -1.34
C LYS A 81 -14.59 -2.83 -1.07
N SER A 82 -14.74 -4.03 -1.63
CA SER A 82 -15.90 -4.87 -1.38
C SER A 82 -15.86 -5.48 0.02
N MET A 83 -17.04 -5.81 0.56
CA MET A 83 -17.12 -6.53 1.83
C MET A 83 -16.44 -7.91 1.69
N PRO A 84 -15.64 -8.34 2.67
CA PRO A 84 -14.93 -9.60 2.58
C PRO A 84 -15.91 -10.77 2.57
N TYR A 85 -15.75 -11.66 1.59
CA TYR A 85 -16.54 -12.88 1.51
C TYR A 85 -16.00 -13.89 2.53
N THR A 86 -16.80 -14.20 3.55
CA THR A 86 -16.45 -15.12 4.64
C THR A 86 -17.40 -16.32 4.64
N GLN A 87 -17.07 -17.37 5.40
CA GLN A 87 -17.90 -18.58 5.49
C GLN A 87 -19.35 -18.26 5.86
N GLU A 88 -19.58 -17.26 6.71
CA GLU A 88 -20.91 -16.83 7.14
C GLU A 88 -21.78 -16.34 5.97
N VAL A 89 -21.16 -15.78 4.93
CA VAL A 89 -21.86 -15.38 3.70
C VAL A 89 -22.33 -16.60 2.91
N ALA A 90 -21.49 -17.65 2.85
CA ALA A 90 -21.83 -18.90 2.18
C ALA A 90 -22.95 -19.65 2.92
N ASP A 91 -22.87 -19.70 4.25
CA ASP A 91 -23.88 -20.35 5.10
C ASP A 91 -25.24 -19.62 5.00
N ALA A 92 -25.23 -18.28 5.06
CA ALA A 92 -26.45 -17.48 4.93
C ALA A 92 -27.10 -17.64 3.54
N ALA A 93 -26.30 -17.77 2.47
CA ALA A 93 -26.81 -18.04 1.13
C ALA A 93 -27.51 -19.42 1.04
N ASN A 94 -27.10 -20.38 1.88
CA ASN A 94 -27.76 -21.68 2.02
C ASN A 94 -28.92 -21.67 3.04
N GLY A 95 -29.28 -20.51 3.60
CA GLY A 95 -30.35 -20.37 4.60
C GLY A 95 -29.94 -20.74 6.03
N VAL A 96 -28.64 -20.87 6.31
CA VAL A 96 -28.10 -21.23 7.64
C VAL A 96 -27.53 -19.97 8.30
N ASN A 97 -27.80 -19.76 9.60
CA ASN A 97 -27.22 -18.67 10.40
C ASN A 97 -27.44 -17.24 9.85
N LEU A 98 -28.62 -16.97 9.28
CA LEU A 98 -28.93 -15.68 8.65
C LEU A 98 -28.79 -14.49 9.61
N ASN A 99 -29.31 -14.60 10.84
CA ASN A 99 -29.24 -13.51 11.83
C ASN A 99 -27.79 -13.10 12.13
N LYS A 100 -26.91 -14.09 12.33
CA LYS A 100 -25.48 -13.85 12.57
C LYS A 100 -24.82 -13.10 11.41
N PHE A 101 -25.18 -13.45 10.17
CA PHE A 101 -24.70 -12.76 8.98
C PHE A 101 -25.19 -11.30 8.92
N LEU A 102 -26.46 -11.04 9.23
CA LEU A 102 -27.00 -9.67 9.28
C LEU A 102 -26.29 -8.82 10.32
N ASP A 103 -26.14 -9.33 11.55
CA ASP A 103 -25.44 -8.63 12.63
C ASP A 103 -24.00 -8.27 12.21
N ARG A 104 -23.29 -9.19 11.55
CA ARG A 104 -21.95 -8.95 11.03
C ARG A 104 -21.93 -7.89 9.93
N VAL A 105 -22.88 -7.93 9.00
CA VAL A 105 -22.98 -6.94 7.92
C VAL A 105 -23.19 -5.53 8.49
N GLU A 106 -24.05 -5.40 9.50
CA GLU A 106 -24.29 -4.13 10.20
C GLU A 106 -23.02 -3.64 10.91
N GLN A 107 -22.34 -4.51 11.66
CA GLN A 107 -21.06 -4.17 12.29
C GLN A 107 -20.00 -3.72 11.28
N LEU A 108 -19.91 -4.42 10.14
CA LEU A 108 -18.92 -4.08 9.11
C LEU A 108 -19.20 -2.70 8.51
N LYS A 109 -20.47 -2.42 8.18
CA LYS A 109 -20.92 -1.13 7.62
C LYS A 109 -20.71 0.04 8.59
N ASN A 110 -21.03 -0.16 9.86
CA ASN A 110 -21.03 0.93 10.84
C ASN A 110 -19.63 1.23 11.41
N LYS A 111 -18.77 0.22 11.52
CA LYS A 111 -17.46 0.36 12.19
C LYS A 111 -16.28 0.11 11.26
N THR A 112 -16.16 -1.12 10.76
CA THR A 112 -14.89 -1.55 10.14
C THR A 112 -14.59 -0.91 8.77
N ILE A 113 -15.61 -0.65 7.95
CA ILE A 113 -15.45 -0.04 6.63
C ILE A 113 -15.04 1.43 6.74
N PRO A 114 -15.70 2.28 7.56
CA PRO A 114 -15.24 3.65 7.73
C PRO A 114 -13.84 3.71 8.35
N GLU A 115 -13.56 2.95 9.40
CA GLU A 115 -12.22 2.87 10.03
C GLU A 115 -11.15 2.47 9.01
N LYS A 116 -11.43 1.47 8.19
CA LYS A 116 -10.52 1.04 7.12
C LYS A 116 -10.30 2.15 6.10
N SER A 117 -11.36 2.83 5.65
CA SER A 117 -11.25 3.92 4.67
C SER A 117 -10.35 5.04 5.19
N GLU A 118 -10.52 5.43 6.45
CA GLU A 118 -9.66 6.42 7.12
C GLU A 118 -8.20 5.92 7.18
N ASN A 119 -7.98 4.68 7.59
CA ASN A 119 -6.66 4.08 7.65
C ASN A 119 -5.97 4.03 6.28
N GLU A 120 -6.70 3.71 5.21
CA GLU A 120 -6.18 3.70 3.84
C GLU A 120 -5.77 5.10 3.37
N GLN A 121 -6.53 6.15 3.74
CA GLN A 121 -6.18 7.53 3.45
C GLN A 121 -4.89 7.95 4.18
N LEU A 122 -4.82 7.66 5.48
CA LEU A 122 -3.62 7.94 6.29
C LEU A 122 -2.39 7.19 5.75
N LEU A 123 -2.55 5.92 5.39
CA LEU A 123 -1.51 5.10 4.78
C LEU A 123 -1.04 5.70 3.45
N SER A 124 -1.98 6.16 2.60
CA SER A 124 -1.63 6.76 1.32
C SER A 124 -0.83 8.07 1.49
N GLY A 125 -1.23 8.94 2.42
CA GLY A 125 -0.50 10.18 2.73
C GLY A 125 0.91 9.89 3.23
N HIS A 126 1.05 8.99 4.22
CA HIS A 126 2.36 8.58 4.74
C HIS A 126 3.27 8.01 3.64
N LEU A 127 2.74 7.15 2.76
CA LEU A 127 3.53 6.58 1.66
C LEU A 127 3.90 7.63 0.61
N GLU A 128 3.06 8.62 0.34
CA GLU A 128 3.39 9.72 -0.57
C GLU A 128 4.51 10.60 -0.01
N GLU A 129 4.44 10.94 1.28
CA GLU A 129 5.48 11.68 1.99
C GLU A 129 6.80 10.90 2.02
N ALA A 130 6.78 9.64 2.47
CA ALA A 130 7.97 8.80 2.57
C ALA A 130 8.66 8.56 1.21
N LEU A 131 7.90 8.58 0.11
CA LEU A 131 8.41 8.34 -1.24
C LEU A 131 8.65 9.63 -2.04
N ALA A 132 8.40 10.81 -1.48
CA ALA A 132 8.53 12.09 -2.19
C ALA A 132 9.94 12.27 -2.76
N HIS A 133 10.95 11.99 -1.94
CA HIS A 133 12.37 12.16 -2.28
C HIS A 133 12.98 10.99 -3.05
N ALA A 134 12.27 9.87 -3.20
CA ALA A 134 12.74 8.75 -4.01
C ALA A 134 12.69 9.14 -5.51
N LYS A 135 13.79 9.71 -6.01
CA LYS A 135 14.02 10.04 -7.44
C LYS A 135 14.58 8.80 -8.16
N THR A 136 14.15 8.59 -9.41
CA THR A 136 14.53 7.43 -10.25
C THR A 136 15.83 7.62 -11.00
N THR A 137 16.26 8.86 -11.14
CA THR A 137 17.41 9.27 -11.96
C THR A 137 18.16 10.32 -11.17
N GLU A 138 18.99 9.89 -10.24
CA GLU A 138 20.12 10.71 -9.86
C GLU A 138 21.09 10.72 -11.05
N PRO A 139 21.63 11.88 -11.44
CA PRO A 139 22.68 11.93 -12.41
C PRO A 139 23.85 11.09 -11.92
N THR A 140 24.12 10.00 -12.63
CA THR A 140 25.22 9.09 -12.25
C THR A 140 26.59 9.77 -12.30
N LEU A 141 26.68 10.91 -12.98
CA LEU A 141 27.91 11.64 -13.25
C LEU A 141 27.68 13.15 -13.00
N PRO A 142 28.68 13.88 -12.47
CA PRO A 142 28.53 15.29 -12.09
C PRO A 142 28.11 16.23 -13.23
N TRP A 143 28.30 15.84 -14.49
CA TRP A 143 27.89 16.59 -15.68
C TRP A 143 26.59 16.11 -16.32
N ALA A 144 26.02 14.99 -15.84
CA ALA A 144 24.77 14.44 -16.34
C ALA A 144 23.56 15.01 -15.58
N GLY A 145 23.80 15.93 -14.65
CA GLY A 145 22.75 16.61 -13.90
C GLY A 145 22.06 17.61 -14.77
N ASP A 146 20.75 17.43 -14.96
CA ASP A 146 19.92 18.50 -15.48
C ASP A 146 20.06 19.72 -14.55
N ASP A 147 20.68 20.79 -15.06
CA ASP A 147 20.88 22.10 -14.42
C ASP A 147 19.55 22.84 -14.15
N LYS A 148 18.59 22.18 -13.53
CA LYS A 148 17.25 22.73 -13.27
C LYS A 148 16.82 22.43 -11.86
N GLU A 149 17.45 23.09 -10.90
CA GLU A 149 16.77 23.48 -9.67
C GLU A 149 17.47 24.72 -9.06
N GLN A 150 16.79 25.87 -9.23
CA GLN A 150 16.72 27.04 -8.33
C GLN A 150 17.61 28.26 -8.62
N GLU A 151 17.14 29.13 -9.53
CA GLU A 151 17.30 30.58 -9.37
C GLU A 151 16.58 31.01 -8.07
N VAL A 152 17.30 30.98 -6.94
CA VAL A 152 16.91 31.77 -5.78
C VAL A 152 17.21 33.22 -6.14
N LYS A 153 16.15 34.00 -6.40
CA LYS A 153 16.24 35.46 -6.49
C LYS A 153 16.78 36.00 -5.16
N VAL A 154 18.10 36.18 -5.07
CA VAL A 154 18.70 37.09 -4.10
C VAL A 154 18.31 38.49 -4.59
N LYS A 155 17.35 39.11 -3.92
CA LYS A 155 17.18 40.55 -4.02
C LYS A 155 18.33 41.16 -3.22
N ASP A 156 19.40 41.51 -3.90
CA ASP A 156 20.45 42.36 -3.34
C ASP A 156 19.80 43.72 -3.04
N ASN A 157 19.60 43.98 -1.74
CA ASN A 157 19.36 45.31 -1.20
C ASN A 157 20.73 45.99 -1.09
N ASP A 158 21.19 46.64 -2.15
CA ASP A 158 22.38 47.51 -2.11
C ASP A 158 22.14 48.77 -2.94
N GLU A 159 21.38 49.72 -2.39
CA GLU A 159 21.52 51.15 -2.70
C GLU A 159 21.50 51.95 -1.39
N VAL A 160 22.56 51.78 -0.59
CA VAL A 160 23.06 52.81 0.32
C VAL A 160 24.57 52.86 0.17
N PHE A 161 25.08 53.49 -0.91
CA PHE A 161 26.38 54.18 -0.90
C PHE A 161 26.64 54.90 -2.23
N MET A 162 26.45 56.23 -2.28
CA MET A 162 27.34 57.23 -2.90
C MET A 162 26.59 58.53 -3.23
N GLY A 163 27.11 59.65 -2.71
CA GLY A 163 26.96 60.99 -3.30
C GLY A 163 25.98 61.91 -2.60
#